data_AF-A0AA91Z4S4-F1
#
_entry.id   AF-A0AA91Z4S4-F1
#
_cell.length_a   1.000
_cell.length_b   1.000
_cell.length_c   1.000
_cell.angle_alpha   90.00
_cell.angle_beta   90.00
_cell.angle_gamma   90.00
#
_symmetry.space_group_name_H-M   'P 1'
#
loop_
_entity.id
_entity.type
_entity.pdbx_description
1 polymer ?
#
loop_
_entity_poly.entity_id
_entity_poly.type
_entity_poly.pdbx_seq_one_letter_code
_entity_poly.pdbx_strand_id
1 'polypeptide(L)'
;WGSECSTRKTRIIDVVYNASNNELVRTKTLVKNAIVVVDATPFRQWYESHYLLPLGRKKGAKLTEAEDAIINKKRSKKTAKKYLSRQRLAKVDAGLEDQFHTGRLLACVSSRPGQCGRADGYVLEGKELEFYLRKIKSKRAK
;
A
#
# COMPACT_ATOMS: atom_id res chain seq x y z
N TRP A 1 0.47 -6.46 2.29
CA TRP A 1 -0.66 -6.37 1.35
C TRP A 1 -1.38 -7.71 1.41
N GLY A 2 -2.57 -7.73 2.03
CA GLY A 2 -3.25 -8.96 2.42
C GLY A 2 -3.82 -9.70 1.23
N SER A 3 -4.54 -9.00 0.35
CA SER A 3 -5.19 -9.61 -0.83
C SER A 3 -4.20 -10.32 -1.77
N GLU A 4 -2.98 -9.78 -1.87
CA GLU A 4 -1.92 -10.26 -2.76
C GLU A 4 -0.89 -11.16 -2.08
N CYS A 5 -1.06 -11.47 -0.78
CA CYS A 5 -0.11 -12.24 0.03
C CYS A 5 1.34 -11.73 -0.06
N SER A 6 1.52 -10.40 -0.15
CA SER A 6 2.82 -9.77 -0.35
C SER A 6 3.23 -8.92 0.84
N THR A 7 4.38 -9.26 1.44
CA THR A 7 5.00 -8.52 2.56
C THR A 7 6.25 -7.80 2.07
N ARG A 8 6.39 -6.53 2.43
CA ARG A 8 7.56 -5.71 2.09
C ARG A 8 7.96 -4.85 3.28
N LYS A 9 9.26 -4.68 3.47
CA LYS A 9 9.79 -3.66 4.35
C LYS A 9 9.51 -2.30 3.71
N THR A 10 8.77 -1.46 4.42
CA THR A 10 8.43 -0.11 3.98
C THR A 10 8.66 0.87 5.13
N ARG A 11 8.87 2.14 4.78
CA ARG A 11 9.08 3.21 5.74
C ARG A 11 7.72 3.69 6.26
N ILE A 12 7.62 3.81 7.58
CA ILE A 12 6.51 4.51 8.22
C ILE A 12 6.75 6.01 8.06
N ILE A 13 5.76 6.72 7.53
CA ILE A 13 5.83 8.15 7.23
C ILE A 13 5.17 8.94 8.34
N ASP A 14 3.94 8.57 8.71
CA ASP A 14 3.16 9.33 9.67
C ASP A 14 2.16 8.45 10.46
N VAL A 15 1.76 8.91 11.65
CA VAL A 15 0.63 8.36 12.42
C VAL A 15 -0.57 9.26 12.21
N VAL A 16 -1.67 8.72 11.68
CA VAL A 16 -2.84 9.51 11.26
C VAL A 16 -4.09 9.25 12.08
N TYR A 17 -4.19 8.09 12.72
CA TYR A 17 -5.33 7.78 13.58
C TYR A 17 -4.94 6.80 14.68
N ASN A 18 -5.48 7.06 15.87
CA ASN A 18 -5.44 6.15 16.99
C ASN A 18 -6.86 6.06 17.57
N ALA A 19 -7.30 4.84 17.88
CA ALA A 19 -8.64 4.60 18.42
C ALA A 19 -8.74 4.96 19.90
N SER A 20 -7.65 4.82 20.66
CA SER A 20 -7.66 4.93 22.12
C SER A 20 -7.40 6.34 22.62
N ASN A 21 -6.44 7.06 22.02
CA ASN A 21 -6.07 8.40 22.46
C ASN A 21 -5.58 9.28 21.30
N ASN A 22 -6.18 10.46 21.15
CA ASN A 22 -5.84 11.43 20.10
C ASN A 22 -4.45 12.06 20.29
N GLU A 23 -3.97 12.20 21.53
CA GLU A 23 -2.64 12.76 21.79
C GLU A 23 -1.54 11.93 21.14
N LEU A 24 -1.72 10.61 21.05
CA LEU A 24 -0.77 9.70 20.42
C LEU A 24 -0.63 9.96 18.90
N VAL A 25 -1.65 10.54 18.27
CA VAL A 25 -1.59 10.99 16.87
C VAL A 25 -0.80 12.29 16.76
N ARG A 26 -0.96 13.20 17.73
CA ARG A 26 -0.22 14.47 17.77
C ARG A 26 1.27 14.26 18.02
N THR A 27 1.61 13.36 18.95
CA THR A 27 3.01 13.03 19.32
C THR A 27 3.65 11.97 18.44
N LYS A 28 2.93 11.45 17.44
CA LYS A 28 3.43 10.42 16.50
C LYS A 28 3.89 9.13 17.19
N THR A 29 3.21 8.75 18.27
CA THR A 29 3.56 7.58 19.06
C THR A 29 3.03 6.29 18.41
N LEU A 30 3.92 5.33 18.17
CA LEU A 30 3.58 4.03 17.57
C LEU A 30 3.13 3.03 18.65
N VAL A 31 1.88 2.58 18.54
CA VAL A 31 1.29 1.53 19.38
C VAL A 31 0.56 0.51 18.52
N LYS A 32 0.22 -0.63 19.11
CA LYS A 32 -0.63 -1.63 18.44
C LYS A 32 -1.96 -0.99 18.01
N ASN A 33 -2.42 -1.34 16.81
CA ASN A 33 -3.61 -0.83 16.14
C ASN A 33 -3.58 0.67 15.81
N ALA A 34 -2.42 1.34 15.88
CA ALA A 34 -2.28 2.66 15.30
C ALA A 34 -2.41 2.57 13.78
N ILE A 35 -3.14 3.51 13.18
CA ILE A 35 -3.23 3.65 11.73
C ILE A 35 -2.17 4.63 11.28
N VAL A 36 -1.31 4.13 10.42
CA VAL A 36 -0.11 4.81 9.93
C VAL A 36 -0.16 4.94 8.43
N VAL A 37 0.54 5.94 7.92
CA VAL A 37 0.82 6.11 6.50
C VAL A 37 2.19 5.51 6.21
N VAL A 38 2.26 4.63 5.23
CA VAL A 38 3.50 3.97 4.79
C VAL A 38 3.79 4.25 3.32
N ASP A 39 5.05 4.13 2.92
CA ASP A 39 5.47 4.27 1.53
C ASP A 39 4.90 3.13 0.66
N ALA A 40 4.26 3.48 -0.46
CA ALA A 40 3.66 2.53 -1.40
C ALA A 40 4.68 1.90 -2.36
N THR A 41 5.86 2.51 -2.52
CA THR A 41 6.83 2.18 -3.58
C THR A 41 7.25 0.70 -3.58
N PRO A 42 7.57 0.06 -2.44
CA PRO A 42 7.94 -1.36 -2.43
C PRO A 42 6.83 -2.29 -2.92
N PHE A 43 5.57 -1.94 -2.67
CA PHE A 43 4.41 -2.72 -3.12
C PHE A 43 4.12 -2.49 -4.60
N ARG A 44 4.25 -1.24 -5.08
CA ARG A 44 4.12 -0.88 -6.49
C ARG A 44 5.16 -1.60 -7.35
N GLN A 45 6.43 -1.58 -6.95
CA GLN A 45 7.50 -2.29 -7.65
C GLN A 45 7.26 -3.81 -7.72
N TRP A 46 6.75 -4.39 -6.63
CA TRP A 46 6.35 -5.80 -6.63
C TRP A 46 5.21 -6.08 -7.61
N TYR A 47 4.17 -5.26 -7.60
CA TYR A 47 3.01 -5.40 -8.48
C TYR A 47 3.42 -5.30 -9.96
N GLU A 48 4.19 -4.27 -10.32
CA GLU A 48 4.69 -4.06 -11.68
C GLU A 48 5.56 -5.25 -12.14
N SER A 49 6.36 -5.84 -11.24
CA SER A 49 7.16 -7.03 -11.54
C SER A 49 6.33 -8.33 -11.64
N HIS A 50 5.25 -8.43 -10.85
CA HIS A 50 4.43 -9.63 -10.75
C HIS A 50 3.40 -9.74 -11.88
N TYR A 51 2.76 -8.62 -12.22
CA TYR A 51 1.67 -8.52 -13.20
C TYR A 51 2.08 -7.88 -14.52
N LEU A 52 3.22 -7.17 -14.59
CA LEU A 52 3.64 -6.40 -15.77
C LEU A 52 2.61 -5.35 -16.19
N LEU A 53 1.94 -4.77 -15.20
CA LEU A 53 0.98 -3.69 -15.39
C LEU A 53 1.41 -2.50 -14.53
N PRO A 54 1.28 -1.27 -15.05
CA PRO A 54 1.52 -0.07 -14.25
C PRO A 54 0.44 0.06 -13.17
N LEU A 55 0.81 0.60 -12.00
CA LEU A 55 -0.11 0.86 -10.89
C LEU A 55 0.15 2.25 -10.29
N GLY A 56 -0.92 2.99 -9.97
CA GLY A 56 -0.81 4.26 -9.24
C GLY A 56 -0.11 5.37 -10.00
N ARG A 57 -0.26 5.44 -11.32
CA ARG A 57 0.38 6.48 -12.14
C ARG A 57 -0.66 7.38 -12.75
N LYS A 58 -0.37 8.68 -12.74
CA LYS A 58 -1.15 9.66 -13.47
C LYS A 58 -1.23 9.25 -14.94
N LYS A 59 -2.44 9.20 -15.50
CA LYS A 59 -2.67 8.90 -16.92
C LYS A 59 -1.80 9.82 -17.78
N GLY A 60 -0.97 9.23 -18.64
CA GLY A 60 -0.05 9.95 -19.53
C GLY A 60 1.35 10.24 -18.97
N ALA A 61 1.64 9.88 -17.71
CA ALA A 61 3.01 9.95 -17.19
C ALA A 61 3.89 8.90 -17.87
N LYS A 62 5.06 9.32 -18.38
CA LYS A 62 6.05 8.40 -18.94
C LYS A 62 6.56 7.45 -17.87
N LEU A 63 6.71 6.18 -18.23
CA LEU A 63 7.43 5.21 -17.41
C LEU A 63 8.90 5.60 -17.32
N THR A 64 9.51 5.42 -16.14
CA THR A 64 10.97 5.52 -16.06
C THR A 64 11.60 4.35 -16.82
N GLU A 65 12.82 4.52 -17.31
CA GLU A 65 13.52 3.49 -18.09
C GLU A 65 13.60 2.15 -17.35
N ALA A 66 13.83 2.19 -16.03
CA ALA A 66 13.90 1.00 -15.19
C ALA A 66 12.57 0.23 -15.13
N GLU A 67 11.45 0.95 -15.08
CA GLU A 67 10.12 0.37 -14.97
C GLU A 67 9.62 -0.13 -16.34
N ASP A 68 9.91 0.62 -17.41
CA ASP A 68 9.65 0.20 -18.77
C ASP A 68 10.43 -1.08 -19.13
N ALA A 69 11.71 -1.13 -18.72
CA ALA A 69 12.55 -2.31 -18.87
C ALA A 69 12.04 -3.54 -18.10
N ILE A 70 11.24 -3.36 -17.04
CA ILE A 70 10.61 -4.47 -16.32
C ILE A 70 9.32 -4.91 -17.03
N ILE A 71 8.45 -3.97 -17.37
CA ILE A 71 7.12 -4.25 -17.94
C ILE A 71 7.27 -4.77 -19.37
N ASN A 72 7.95 -4.02 -20.23
CA ASN A 72 8.02 -4.28 -21.68
C ASN A 72 9.18 -5.19 -22.11
N LYS A 73 9.87 -5.82 -21.15
CA LYS A 73 10.90 -6.82 -21.46
C LYS A 73 10.34 -7.94 -22.34
N LYS A 74 11.00 -8.16 -23.48
CA LYS A 74 10.73 -9.32 -24.35
C LYS A 74 10.96 -10.61 -23.56
N ARG A 75 9.98 -11.51 -23.61
CA ARG A 75 9.96 -12.78 -22.88
C ARG A 75 9.60 -13.92 -23.83
N SER A 76 9.99 -15.14 -23.46
CA SER A 76 9.59 -16.33 -24.22
C SER A 76 8.07 -16.51 -24.22
N LYS A 77 7.54 -17.20 -25.23
CA LYS A 77 6.09 -17.42 -25.40
C LYS A 77 5.44 -18.06 -24.16
N LYS A 78 6.11 -19.04 -23.53
CA LYS A 78 5.64 -19.71 -22.30
C LYS A 78 5.53 -18.72 -21.13
N THR A 79 6.54 -17.88 -20.96
CA THR A 79 6.55 -16.86 -19.90
C THR A 79 5.50 -15.78 -20.15
N ALA A 80 5.32 -15.32 -21.40
CA ALA A 80 4.27 -14.36 -21.75
C ALA A 80 2.87 -14.91 -21.41
N LYS A 81 2.58 -16.18 -21.75
CA LYS A 81 1.32 -16.84 -21.40
C LYS A 81 1.05 -16.88 -19.89
N LYS A 82 2.10 -17.12 -19.08
CA LYS A 82 2.01 -17.09 -17.61
C LYS A 82 1.66 -15.70 -17.06
N TYR A 83 2.17 -14.62 -17.66
CA TYR A 83 1.80 -13.27 -17.24
C TYR A 83 0.39 -12.90 -17.69
N LEU A 84 -0.01 -13.28 -18.91
CA LEU A 84 -1.40 -13.09 -19.37
C LEU A 84 -2.42 -13.76 -18.44
N SER A 85 -2.11 -14.94 -17.89
CA SER A 85 -2.99 -15.58 -16.91
C SER A 85 -3.04 -14.84 -15.58
N ARG A 86 -1.91 -14.27 -15.12
CA ARG A 86 -1.85 -13.46 -13.89
C ARG A 86 -2.60 -12.15 -14.03
N GLN A 87 -2.47 -11.47 -15.17
CA GLN A 87 -3.10 -10.18 -15.44
C GLN A 87 -4.64 -10.21 -15.30
N ARG A 88 -5.26 -11.39 -15.46
CA ARG A 88 -6.71 -11.59 -15.23
C ARG A 88 -7.12 -11.32 -13.79
N LEU A 89 -6.22 -11.53 -12.83
CA LEU A 89 -6.44 -11.35 -11.40
C LEU A 89 -5.85 -10.04 -10.87
N ALA A 90 -5.27 -9.20 -11.74
CA ALA A 90 -4.55 -7.99 -11.33
C ALA A 90 -5.47 -6.83 -10.90
N LYS A 91 -6.77 -7.05 -10.74
CA LYS A 91 -7.69 -5.95 -10.40
C LYS A 91 -7.48 -5.54 -8.95
N VAL A 92 -7.09 -4.28 -8.75
CA VAL A 92 -6.94 -3.66 -7.42
C VAL A 92 -8.23 -2.91 -7.06
N ASP A 93 -8.58 -2.87 -5.78
CA ASP A 93 -9.70 -2.07 -5.28
C ASP A 93 -9.48 -0.57 -5.51
N ALA A 94 -10.53 0.16 -5.89
CA ALA A 94 -10.44 1.57 -6.27
C ALA A 94 -9.90 2.45 -5.13
N GLY A 95 -10.28 2.18 -3.88
CA GLY A 95 -9.80 2.95 -2.73
C GLY A 95 -8.30 2.76 -2.49
N LEU A 96 -7.77 1.58 -2.81
CA LEU A 96 -6.34 1.30 -2.74
C LEU A 96 -5.58 1.87 -3.95
N GLU A 97 -6.19 1.84 -5.14
CA GLU A 97 -5.63 2.44 -6.35
C GLU A 97 -5.41 3.96 -6.19
N ASP A 98 -6.36 4.67 -5.59
CA ASP A 98 -6.22 6.10 -5.26
C ASP A 98 -5.02 6.35 -4.33
N GLN A 99 -4.80 5.48 -3.35
CA GLN A 99 -3.65 5.60 -2.44
C GLN A 99 -2.32 5.38 -3.16
N PHE A 100 -2.25 4.41 -4.07
CA PHE A 100 -1.08 4.20 -4.91
C PHE A 100 -0.74 5.43 -5.76
N HIS A 101 -1.73 6.18 -6.26
CA HIS A 101 -1.50 7.45 -6.97
C HIS A 101 -0.83 8.52 -6.09
N THR A 102 -1.12 8.54 -4.78
CA THR A 102 -0.47 9.45 -3.84
C THR A 102 0.91 8.96 -3.38
N GLY A 103 1.28 7.73 -3.71
CA GLY A 103 2.51 7.08 -3.26
C GLY A 103 2.51 6.68 -1.78
N ARG A 104 1.34 6.71 -1.11
CA ARG A 104 1.20 6.53 0.33
C ARG A 104 0.02 5.60 0.62
N LEU A 105 0.25 4.52 1.35
CA LEU A 105 -0.78 3.57 1.75
C LEU A 105 -1.13 3.73 3.23
N LEU A 106 -2.39 3.50 3.59
CA LEU A 106 -2.79 3.35 4.98
C LEU A 106 -2.54 1.91 5.44
N ALA A 107 -1.94 1.78 6.62
CA ALA A 107 -1.66 0.49 7.24
C ALA A 107 -2.00 0.52 8.72
N CYS A 108 -2.34 -0.65 9.26
CA CYS A 108 -2.57 -0.87 10.69
C CYS A 108 -1.36 -1.60 11.29
N VAL A 109 -0.81 -1.06 12.37
CA VAL A 109 0.24 -1.73 13.14
C VAL A 109 -0.36 -2.90 13.92
N SER A 110 0.06 -4.13 13.66
CA SER A 110 -0.45 -5.32 14.35
C SER A 110 0.47 -5.80 15.47
N SER A 111 1.76 -5.45 15.41
CA SER A 111 2.73 -5.73 16.46
C SER A 111 2.56 -4.83 17.69
N ARG A 112 3.35 -5.10 18.74
CA ARG A 112 3.48 -4.25 19.93
C ARG A 112 4.89 -3.65 19.99
N PRO A 113 5.14 -2.48 19.34
CA PRO A 113 6.49 -1.94 19.18
C PRO A 113 7.27 -1.78 20.49
N GLY A 114 6.63 -1.32 21.56
CA GLY A 114 7.27 -1.16 22.87
C GLY A 114 7.63 -2.47 23.60
N GLN A 115 7.25 -3.63 23.06
CA GLN A 115 7.57 -4.95 23.64
C GLN A 115 8.54 -5.73 22.74
N CYS A 116 8.27 -5.77 21.43
CA CYS A 116 9.08 -6.55 20.49
C CYS A 116 10.12 -5.74 19.70
N GLY A 117 10.12 -4.40 19.83
CA GLY A 117 11.01 -3.52 19.06
C GLY A 117 10.72 -3.48 17.56
N ARG A 118 9.57 -4.01 17.11
CA ARG A 118 9.18 -4.06 15.70
C ARG A 118 7.82 -3.40 15.47
N ALA A 119 7.67 -2.72 14.35
CA ALA A 119 6.43 -2.08 13.90
C ALA A 119 5.90 -2.79 12.65
N ASP A 120 5.51 -4.06 12.83
CA ASP A 120 4.93 -4.87 11.78
C ASP A 120 3.42 -4.63 11.70
N GLY A 121 2.85 -4.81 10.52
CA GLY A 121 1.46 -4.47 10.25
C GLY A 121 0.96 -4.97 8.91
N TYR A 122 -0.26 -4.57 8.56
CA TYR A 122 -0.90 -4.89 7.29
C TYR A 122 -1.52 -3.64 6.66
N VAL A 123 -1.62 -3.64 5.33
CA VAL A 123 -2.26 -2.57 4.56
C VAL A 123 -3.77 -2.66 4.73
N LEU A 124 -4.44 -1.53 4.94
CA LEU A 124 -5.90 -1.48 5.07
C LEU A 124 -6.55 -1.64 3.69
N GLU A 125 -7.58 -2.50 3.60
CA GLU A 125 -8.28 -2.80 2.35
C GLU A 125 -9.80 -2.86 2.56
N GLY A 126 -10.59 -2.66 1.49
CA GLY A 126 -12.04 -2.83 1.48
C GLY A 126 -12.79 -2.03 2.56
N LYS A 127 -13.74 -2.69 3.23
CA LYS A 127 -14.60 -2.06 4.26
C LYS A 127 -13.82 -1.48 5.43
N GLU A 128 -12.69 -2.09 5.80
CA GLU A 128 -11.85 -1.58 6.87
C GLU A 128 -11.20 -0.26 6.47
N LEU A 129 -10.69 -0.20 5.23
CA LEU A 129 -10.13 1.03 4.67
C LEU A 129 -11.18 2.15 4.63
N GLU A 130 -12.38 1.86 4.14
CA GLU A 130 -13.50 2.82 4.10
C GLU A 130 -13.85 3.33 5.50
N PHE A 131 -13.91 2.44 6.49
CA PHE A 131 -14.21 2.79 7.87
C PHE A 131 -13.21 3.79 8.43
N TYR A 132 -11.91 3.52 8.32
CA TYR A 132 -10.87 4.41 8.85
C TYR A 132 -10.75 5.71 8.06
N LEU A 133 -10.91 5.69 6.73
CA LEU A 133 -10.97 6.91 5.92
C LEU A 133 -12.10 7.83 6.39
N ARG A 134 -13.29 7.29 6.67
CA ARG A 134 -14.41 8.07 7.20
C ARG A 134 -14.10 8.63 8.59
N LYS A 135 -13.50 7.85 9.48
CA LYS A 135 -13.10 8.32 10.82
C LYS A 135 -12.08 9.45 10.74
N ILE A 136 -11.05 9.32 9.90
CA ILE A 136 -10.02 10.35 9.69
C ILE A 136 -10.66 11.64 9.14
N LYS A 137 -11.51 11.53 8.11
CA LYS A 137 -12.23 12.69 7.54
C LYS A 137 -13.09 13.41 8.59
N SER A 138 -13.86 12.67 9.38
CA SER A 138 -14.71 13.24 10.44
C SER A 138 -13.91 13.95 11.54
N LYS A 139 -12.71 13.46 11.87
CA LYS A 139 -11.83 14.08 12.88
C LYS A 139 -11.17 15.35 12.36
N ARG A 140 -10.88 15.43 11.06
CA ARG A 140 -10.28 16.62 10.44
C ARG A 140 -11.29 17.77 10.23
N ALA A 141 -12.58 17.45 10.16
CA ALA A 141 -13.65 18.43 10.00
C ALA A 141 -14.11 19.06 11.33
N LYS A 142 -13.66 18.53 12.47
CA LYS A 142 -13.83 19.12 13.80
C LYS A 142 -12.59 19.93 14.15
#